data_AF-A0A7X0FUM3-F1
#
_entry.id   AF-A0A7X0FUM3-F1
#
_cell.length_a   1.000
_cell.length_b   1.000
_cell.length_c   1.000
_cell.angle_alpha   90.00
_cell.angle_beta   90.00
_cell.angle_gamma   90.00
#
_symmetry.space_group_name_H-M   'P 1'
#
loop_
_entity.id
_entity.type
_entity.pdbx_description
1 polymer ?
#
loop_
_entity_poly.entity_id
_entity_poly.type
_entity_poly.pdbx_seq_one_letter_code
_entity_poly.pdbx_strand_id
1 'polypeptide(L)'
;MVRVTWWGTGVVALVLLVLGAGLPLFDRALGTRGRPLEPGTVVSVGTERGGVRPVTFSVTSPGWALNPGATSLASGAELLSGDVVFDLSVVVPLGSADARALWGGLGRIVAAGGRTRLGTGPVPFTTAQGLTGLTGRLAGRERVGTATVFAKGTLGAAVTATGPPRAYGDAAPQIEAMVRTIRITAPWR
;
A
#
# COMPACT_ATOMS: atom_id res chain seq x y z
N MET A 1 47.98 3.77 -32.97
CA MET A 1 46.67 3.08 -33.08
C MET A 1 46.47 2.27 -31.80
N VAL A 2 45.57 2.71 -30.92
CA VAL A 2 45.36 2.09 -29.59
C VAL A 2 44.31 0.99 -29.73
N ARG A 3 44.71 -0.28 -29.53
CA ARG A 3 43.82 -1.44 -29.48
C ARG A 3 43.06 -1.40 -28.14
N VAL A 4 41.82 -0.91 -28.18
CA VAL A 4 40.93 -0.94 -27.01
C VAL A 4 40.45 -2.38 -26.80
N THR A 5 40.90 -2.99 -25.70
CA THR A 5 40.61 -4.38 -25.33
C THR A 5 39.14 -4.56 -24.97
N TRP A 6 38.46 -5.33 -25.82
CA TRP A 6 37.03 -5.71 -25.79
C TRP A 6 36.58 -6.58 -24.59
N TRP A 7 37.40 -6.68 -23.54
CA TRP A 7 37.12 -7.50 -22.36
C TRP A 7 36.35 -6.72 -21.27
N GLY A 8 36.51 -5.40 -21.21
CA GLY A 8 35.82 -4.56 -20.22
C GLY A 8 34.30 -4.51 -20.42
N THR A 9 33.84 -4.48 -21.67
CA THR A 9 32.41 -4.46 -22.01
C THR A 9 31.71 -5.76 -21.65
N GLY A 10 32.37 -6.91 -21.80
CA GLY A 10 31.79 -8.21 -21.44
C GLY A 10 31.60 -8.37 -19.94
N VAL A 11 32.59 -7.93 -19.14
CA VAL A 11 32.52 -7.96 -17.68
C VAL A 11 31.44 -6.99 -17.16
N VAL A 12 31.34 -5.79 -17.74
CA VAL A 12 30.31 -4.81 -17.37
C VAL A 12 28.91 -5.33 -17.73
N ALA A 13 28.73 -5.93 -18.91
CA ALA A 13 27.45 -6.51 -19.31
C ALA A 13 27.05 -7.68 -18.40
N LEU A 14 27.99 -8.55 -18.02
CA LEU A 14 27.75 -9.64 -17.08
C LEU A 14 27.39 -9.12 -15.69
N VAL A 15 28.09 -8.10 -15.18
CA VAL A 15 27.79 -7.46 -13.88
C VAL A 15 26.42 -6.78 -13.91
N LEU A 16 26.06 -6.10 -14.98
CA LEU A 16 24.73 -5.51 -15.15
C LEU A 16 23.62 -6.57 -15.28
N LEU A 17 23.91 -7.71 -15.90
CA LEU A 17 22.98 -8.83 -16.00
C LEU A 17 22.82 -9.52 -14.64
N VAL A 18 23.89 -9.68 -13.87
CA VAL A 18 23.84 -10.22 -12.50
C VAL A 18 23.18 -9.23 -11.54
N LEU A 19 23.40 -7.92 -11.66
CA LEU A 19 22.69 -6.92 -10.85
C LEU A 19 21.22 -6.79 -11.27
N GLY A 20 20.93 -6.82 -12.56
CA GLY A 20 19.58 -6.66 -13.11
C GLY A 20 18.69 -7.90 -12.99
N ALA A 21 19.26 -9.10 -13.13
CA ALA A 21 18.55 -10.37 -13.00
C ALA A 21 18.75 -11.03 -11.62
N GLY A 22 19.83 -10.71 -10.91
CA GLY A 22 20.10 -11.28 -9.59
C GLY A 22 19.15 -10.77 -8.52
N LEU A 23 18.83 -9.47 -8.49
CA LEU A 23 17.87 -8.91 -7.54
C LEU A 23 16.46 -9.52 -7.62
N PRO A 24 15.80 -9.62 -8.78
CA PRO A 24 14.46 -10.23 -8.87
C PRO A 24 14.46 -11.75 -8.64
N LEU A 25 15.59 -12.44 -8.84
CA LEU A 25 15.73 -13.86 -8.51
C LEU A 25 16.07 -14.07 -7.02
N PHE A 26 16.78 -13.14 -6.38
CA PHE A 26 17.01 -13.11 -4.93
C PHE A 26 15.70 -12.83 -4.17
N ASP A 27 14.87 -11.91 -4.66
CA ASP A 27 13.53 -11.64 -4.12
C ASP A 27 12.59 -12.87 -4.24
N ARG A 28 12.74 -13.66 -5.30
CA ARG A 28 12.01 -14.94 -5.45
C ARG A 28 12.57 -16.06 -4.58
N ALA A 29 13.89 -16.14 -4.41
CA ALA A 29 14.56 -17.21 -3.67
C ALA A 29 14.52 -17.02 -2.15
N LEU A 30 14.49 -15.77 -1.67
CA LEU A 30 14.35 -15.48 -0.25
C LEU A 30 12.93 -15.69 0.27
N GLY A 31 11.93 -15.72 -0.60
CA GLY A 31 10.54 -15.88 -0.23
C GLY A 31 10.13 -14.81 0.78
N THR A 32 9.45 -13.78 0.32
CA THR A 32 8.72 -12.81 1.18
C THR A 32 7.70 -13.52 2.08
N ARG A 33 8.16 -14.27 3.08
CA ARG A 33 7.43 -14.54 4.30
C ARG A 33 7.50 -13.23 5.05
N GLY A 34 6.59 -12.33 4.69
CA GLY A 34 6.32 -11.16 5.51
C GLY A 34 6.16 -11.59 6.97
N ARG A 35 6.41 -10.69 7.91
CA ARG A 35 6.25 -10.99 9.33
C ARG A 35 4.78 -11.30 9.60
N PRO A 36 4.40 -12.54 9.97
CA PRO A 36 3.00 -12.88 10.21
C PRO A 36 2.45 -12.02 11.33
N LEU A 37 1.22 -11.54 11.15
CA LEU A 37 0.50 -10.78 12.17
C LEU A 37 -0.62 -11.63 12.75
N GLU A 38 -0.70 -11.64 14.07
CA GLU A 38 -1.79 -12.29 14.77
C GLU A 38 -3.08 -11.45 14.65
N PRO A 39 -4.26 -12.09 14.62
CA PRO A 39 -5.52 -11.36 14.74
C PRO A 39 -5.53 -10.49 16.01
N GLY A 40 -6.03 -9.27 15.90
CA GLY A 40 -6.00 -8.26 16.96
C GLY A 40 -4.75 -7.38 16.96
N THR A 41 -3.72 -7.71 16.18
CA THR A 41 -2.52 -6.86 16.08
C THR A 41 -2.89 -5.48 15.57
N VAL A 42 -2.49 -4.44 16.32
CA VAL A 42 -2.64 -3.04 15.90
C VAL A 42 -1.37 -2.59 15.19
N VAL A 43 -1.53 -2.13 13.96
CA VAL A 43 -0.45 -1.53 13.17
C VAL A 43 -0.62 -0.02 13.18
N SER A 44 0.47 0.68 13.48
CA SER A 44 0.50 2.13 13.62
C SER A 44 1.47 2.73 12.60
N VAL A 45 0.99 3.71 11.85
CA VAL A 45 1.63 4.27 10.66
C VAL A 45 1.52 5.80 10.62
N GLY A 46 2.47 6.43 9.96
CA GLY A 46 2.69 7.88 9.95
C GLY A 46 3.91 8.28 10.78
N THR A 47 4.36 9.51 10.59
CA THR A 47 5.52 10.06 11.31
C THR A 47 5.24 10.06 12.81
N GLU A 48 6.11 9.42 13.57
CA GLU A 48 6.00 9.33 15.02
C GLU A 48 6.31 10.68 15.66
N ARG A 49 5.42 11.14 16.54
CA ARG A 49 5.64 12.33 17.38
C ARG A 49 5.13 12.06 18.78
N GLY A 50 5.99 12.26 19.78
CA GLY A 50 5.64 11.97 21.18
C GLY A 50 5.36 10.49 21.44
N GLY A 51 6.03 9.57 20.72
CA GLY A 51 5.85 8.12 20.87
C GLY A 51 4.57 7.55 20.24
N VAL A 52 3.77 8.38 19.55
CA VAL A 52 2.50 7.97 18.94
C VAL A 52 2.53 8.24 17.45
N ARG A 53 2.04 7.28 16.67
CA ARG A 53 1.80 7.43 15.23
C ARG A 53 0.31 7.74 14.99
N PRO A 54 0.00 8.65 14.04
CA PRO A 54 -1.34 9.23 13.95
C PRO A 54 -2.37 8.32 13.27
N VAL A 55 -1.96 7.36 12.43
CA VAL A 55 -2.89 6.47 11.73
C VAL A 55 -2.73 5.06 12.25
N THR A 56 -3.81 4.43 12.67
CA THR A 56 -3.78 3.05 13.19
C THR A 56 -4.88 2.21 12.56
N PHE A 57 -4.64 0.91 12.48
CA PHE A 57 -5.63 -0.08 12.07
C PHE A 57 -5.32 -1.44 12.73
N SER A 58 -6.31 -2.31 12.78
CA SER A 58 -6.20 -3.64 13.38
C SER A 58 -6.33 -4.73 12.34
N VAL A 59 -5.47 -5.73 12.43
CA VAL A 59 -5.60 -6.97 11.67
C VAL A 59 -6.71 -7.80 12.29
N THR A 60 -7.81 -8.03 11.57
CA THR A 60 -9.00 -8.70 12.13
C THR A 60 -9.02 -10.20 11.89
N SER A 61 -8.17 -10.70 11.00
CA SER A 61 -8.20 -12.08 10.51
C SER A 61 -6.79 -12.64 10.40
N PRO A 62 -6.61 -13.97 10.54
CA PRO A 62 -5.29 -14.59 10.39
C PRO A 62 -4.85 -14.58 8.92
N GLY A 63 -3.58 -14.90 8.68
CA GLY A 63 -3.03 -15.07 7.32
C GLY A 63 -2.46 -13.79 6.69
N TRP A 64 -2.54 -12.66 7.39
CA TRP A 64 -1.89 -11.42 6.98
C TRP A 64 -0.45 -11.36 7.48
N ALA A 65 0.44 -10.94 6.61
CA ALA A 65 1.85 -10.81 6.90
C ALA A 65 2.35 -9.42 6.50
N LEU A 66 3.07 -8.74 7.39
CA LEU A 66 3.69 -7.46 7.11
C LEU A 66 4.85 -7.64 6.13
N ASN A 67 4.84 -6.92 5.02
CA ASN A 67 5.97 -6.88 4.11
C ASN A 67 6.99 -5.83 4.60
N PRO A 68 8.10 -6.21 5.25
CA PRO A 68 9.05 -5.25 5.80
C PRO A 68 9.80 -4.48 4.71
N GLY A 69 9.91 -5.03 3.50
CA GLY A 69 10.62 -4.39 2.39
C GLY A 69 9.82 -3.27 1.73
N ALA A 70 8.49 -3.36 1.75
CA ALA A 70 7.57 -2.34 1.22
C ALA A 70 6.96 -1.45 2.31
N THR A 71 7.06 -1.85 3.59
CA THR A 71 6.56 -1.08 4.73
C THR A 71 7.57 -0.05 5.19
N SER A 72 7.14 1.20 5.28
CA SER A 72 7.85 2.26 5.99
C SER A 72 6.89 2.88 6.98
N LEU A 73 6.98 2.53 8.26
CA LEU A 73 5.99 2.95 9.26
C LEU A 73 5.83 4.48 9.35
N ALA A 74 6.79 5.27 8.85
CA ALA A 74 6.67 6.72 8.72
C ALA A 74 5.68 7.18 7.63
N SER A 75 5.49 6.39 6.57
CA SER A 75 4.70 6.71 5.37
C SER A 75 3.59 5.72 5.06
N GLY A 76 3.67 4.46 5.49
CA GLY A 76 2.67 3.43 5.22
C GLY A 76 3.06 2.02 5.64
N ALA A 77 2.13 1.08 5.53
CA ALA A 77 2.34 -0.33 5.79
C ALA A 77 1.68 -1.18 4.70
N GLU A 78 2.42 -2.19 4.25
CA GLU A 78 1.95 -3.17 3.29
C GLU A 78 1.79 -4.53 3.98
N LEU A 79 0.59 -5.11 3.84
CA LEU A 79 0.25 -6.45 4.29
C LEU A 79 -0.03 -7.35 3.09
N LEU A 80 0.39 -8.60 3.21
CA LEU A 80 0.22 -9.64 2.21
C LEU A 80 -0.64 -10.76 2.78
N SER A 81 -1.57 -11.26 1.98
CA SER A 81 -2.31 -12.49 2.25
C SER A 81 -2.45 -13.27 0.94
N GLY A 82 -1.58 -14.27 0.75
CA GLY A 82 -1.42 -14.93 -0.54
C GLY A 82 -1.05 -13.93 -1.65
N ASP A 83 -1.86 -13.88 -2.72
CA ASP A 83 -1.69 -12.96 -3.85
C ASP A 83 -2.37 -11.59 -3.66
N VAL A 84 -2.97 -11.36 -2.49
CA VAL A 84 -3.65 -10.11 -2.14
C VAL A 84 -2.69 -9.19 -1.39
N VAL A 85 -2.58 -7.96 -1.87
CA VAL A 85 -1.78 -6.91 -1.26
C VAL A 85 -2.74 -5.88 -0.68
N PHE A 86 -2.56 -5.54 0.60
CA PHE A 86 -3.21 -4.44 1.29
C PHE A 86 -2.15 -3.40 1.61
N ASP A 87 -2.25 -2.22 1.04
CA ASP A 87 -1.37 -1.09 1.28
C ASP A 87 -2.15 0.02 1.97
N LEU A 88 -1.62 0.53 3.08
CA LEU A 88 -2.09 1.74 3.72
C LEU A 88 -0.96 2.76 3.70
N SER A 89 -1.20 3.90 3.07
CA SER A 89 -0.29 5.05 3.04
C SER A 89 -0.88 6.25 3.78
N VAL A 90 -0.01 6.98 4.47
CA VAL A 90 -0.35 8.22 5.18
C VAL A 90 0.01 9.40 4.30
N VAL A 91 -0.95 10.29 4.09
CA VAL A 91 -0.79 11.48 3.25
C VAL A 91 -0.82 12.71 4.14
N VAL A 92 0.20 13.55 4.04
CA VAL A 92 0.27 14.83 4.77
C VAL A 92 0.16 15.97 3.75
N PRO A 93 -1.05 16.45 3.42
CA PRO A 93 -1.21 17.59 2.54
C PRO A 93 -0.63 18.86 3.16
N LEU A 94 -0.20 19.79 2.30
CA LEU A 94 0.29 21.12 2.71
C LEU A 94 -0.83 22.02 3.29
N GLY A 95 -2.08 21.58 3.25
CA GLY A 95 -3.26 22.26 3.78
C GLY A 95 -4.24 21.27 4.42
N SER A 96 -5.52 21.65 4.54
CA SER A 96 -6.55 20.73 5.03
C SER A 96 -6.69 19.51 4.11
N ALA A 97 -6.67 18.31 4.69
CA ALA A 97 -6.98 17.09 3.98
C ALA A 97 -8.47 17.06 3.62
N ASP A 98 -8.76 16.89 2.33
CA ASP A 98 -10.10 16.63 1.83
C ASP A 98 -10.12 15.26 1.14
N ALA A 99 -11.06 14.39 1.55
CA ALA A 99 -11.19 13.04 1.00
C ALA A 99 -11.45 13.06 -0.51
N ARG A 100 -12.17 14.06 -1.04
CA ARG A 100 -12.43 14.17 -2.48
C ARG A 100 -11.17 14.58 -3.25
N ALA A 101 -10.41 15.54 -2.73
CA ALA A 101 -9.10 15.88 -3.28
C ALA A 101 -8.11 14.71 -3.25
N LEU A 102 -8.07 13.94 -2.15
CA LEU A 102 -7.26 12.73 -2.03
C LEU A 102 -7.68 11.66 -3.04
N TRP A 103 -8.99 11.45 -3.21
CA TRP A 103 -9.52 10.52 -4.22
C TRP A 103 -9.08 10.90 -5.64
N GLY A 104 -9.22 12.18 -5.99
CA GLY A 104 -8.75 12.69 -7.28
C GLY A 104 -7.23 12.57 -7.46
N GLY A 105 -6.46 12.81 -6.40
CA GLY A 105 -5.01 12.57 -6.38
C GLY A 105 -4.65 11.11 -6.63
N LEU A 106 -5.27 10.20 -5.89
CA LEU A 106 -5.09 8.76 -6.05
C LEU A 106 -5.46 8.30 -7.46
N GLY A 107 -6.58 8.80 -8.00
CA GLY A 107 -7.01 8.50 -9.37
C GLY A 107 -5.96 8.88 -10.43
N ARG A 108 -5.28 10.02 -10.26
CA ARG A 108 -4.17 10.43 -11.15
C ARG A 108 -2.95 9.52 -11.04
N ILE A 109 -2.59 9.11 -9.82
CA ILE A 109 -1.46 8.18 -9.58
C ILE A 109 -1.76 6.81 -10.20
N VAL A 110 -2.96 6.28 -9.96
CA VAL A 110 -3.42 5.00 -10.52
C VAL A 110 -3.46 5.07 -12.05
N ALA A 111 -3.98 6.15 -12.62
CA ALA A 111 -4.03 6.35 -14.07
C ALA A 111 -2.62 6.44 -14.69
N ALA A 112 -1.67 7.10 -14.03
CA ALA A 112 -0.28 7.17 -14.47
C ALA A 112 0.41 5.80 -14.50
N GLY A 113 0.01 4.87 -13.62
CA GLY A 113 0.49 3.49 -13.62
C GLY A 113 -0.02 2.66 -14.82
N GLY A 114 -1.09 3.08 -15.50
CA GLY A 114 -1.59 2.52 -16.77
C GLY A 114 -2.17 1.09 -16.72
N ARG A 115 -2.00 0.35 -15.63
CA ARG A 115 -2.41 -1.07 -15.51
C ARG A 115 -3.75 -1.27 -14.80
N THR A 116 -4.16 -0.28 -14.02
CA THR A 116 -5.38 -0.30 -13.19
C THR A 116 -6.12 1.02 -13.36
N ARG A 117 -7.43 0.99 -13.14
CA ARG A 117 -8.30 2.16 -13.18
C ARG A 117 -9.07 2.27 -11.89
N LEU A 118 -9.15 3.48 -11.37
CA LEU A 118 -9.98 3.82 -10.22
C LEU A 118 -11.40 4.14 -10.70
N GLY A 119 -12.40 3.58 -10.03
CA GLY A 119 -13.80 3.89 -10.29
C GLY A 119 -14.09 5.38 -10.12
N THR A 120 -14.84 5.96 -11.06
CA THR A 120 -15.14 7.41 -11.08
C THR A 120 -16.23 7.83 -10.11
N GLY A 121 -17.05 6.89 -9.62
CA GLY A 121 -18.08 7.13 -8.61
C GLY A 121 -17.71 6.54 -7.25
N PRO A 122 -16.87 7.22 -6.45
CA PRO A 122 -16.64 6.78 -5.08
C PRO A 122 -17.94 6.88 -4.28
N VAL A 123 -18.14 5.92 -3.39
CA VAL A 123 -19.24 5.94 -2.42
C VAL A 123 -18.73 6.37 -1.05
N PRO A 124 -19.52 7.11 -0.25
CA PRO A 124 -19.16 7.41 1.12
C PRO A 124 -18.92 6.13 1.92
N PHE A 125 -17.89 6.14 2.75
CA PHE A 125 -17.56 5.05 3.67
C PHE A 125 -17.27 5.62 5.05
N THR A 126 -17.77 4.96 6.09
CA THR A 126 -17.56 5.38 7.48
C THR A 126 -16.96 4.23 8.27
N THR A 127 -15.84 4.49 8.96
CA THR A 127 -15.23 3.51 9.86
C THR A 127 -16.07 3.34 11.13
N ALA A 128 -15.79 2.30 11.91
CA ALA A 128 -16.49 2.05 13.17
C ALA A 128 -16.29 3.18 14.21
N GLN A 129 -15.30 4.06 14.00
CA GLN A 129 -15.01 5.21 14.86
C GLN A 129 -15.54 6.53 14.30
N GLY A 130 -16.41 6.47 13.28
CA GLY A 130 -17.04 7.65 12.69
C GLY A 130 -16.13 8.44 11.74
N LEU A 131 -14.96 7.91 11.35
CA LEU A 131 -14.12 8.54 10.35
C LEU A 131 -14.77 8.37 8.97
N THR A 132 -15.09 9.48 8.32
CA THR A 132 -15.69 9.49 6.98
C THR A 132 -14.62 9.51 5.90
N GLY A 133 -14.89 8.80 4.83
CA GLY A 133 -14.01 8.64 3.69
C GLY A 133 -14.77 8.33 2.42
N LEU A 134 -14.02 8.04 1.37
CA LEU A 134 -14.52 7.66 0.06
C LEU A 134 -13.92 6.32 -0.33
N THR A 135 -14.75 5.38 -0.75
CA THR A 135 -14.30 4.08 -1.24
C THR A 135 -14.78 3.84 -2.67
N GLY A 136 -14.05 3.02 -3.41
CA GLY A 136 -14.40 2.66 -4.77
C GLY A 136 -13.55 1.52 -5.30
N ARG A 137 -13.95 0.99 -6.45
CA ARG A 137 -13.29 -0.18 -7.04
C ARG A 137 -12.02 0.22 -7.80
N LEU A 138 -11.01 -0.63 -7.70
CA LEU A 138 -9.87 -0.68 -8.59
C LEU A 138 -10.09 -1.83 -9.57
N ALA A 139 -10.01 -1.55 -10.87
CA ALA A 139 -10.16 -2.57 -11.91
C ALA A 139 -8.96 -2.50 -12.86
N GLY A 140 -8.24 -3.61 -12.99
CA GLY A 140 -7.21 -3.83 -14.00
C GLY A 140 -7.49 -5.14 -14.77
N ARG A 141 -6.65 -5.43 -15.75
CA ARG A 141 -6.82 -6.61 -16.61
C ARG A 141 -6.61 -7.94 -15.85
N GLU A 142 -5.68 -7.93 -14.90
CA GLU A 142 -5.27 -9.12 -14.14
C GLU A 142 -5.52 -9.00 -12.63
N ARG A 143 -5.76 -7.78 -12.14
CA ARG A 143 -5.98 -7.49 -10.72
C ARG A 143 -7.22 -6.65 -10.54
N VAL A 144 -7.98 -6.96 -9.50
CA VAL A 144 -9.12 -6.17 -9.04
C VAL A 144 -8.88 -5.79 -7.59
N GLY A 145 -9.63 -4.81 -7.12
CA GLY A 145 -9.41 -4.31 -5.79
C GLY A 145 -10.40 -3.25 -5.35
N THR A 146 -10.09 -2.68 -4.21
CA THR A 146 -10.71 -1.48 -3.68
C THR A 146 -9.66 -0.46 -3.32
N ALA A 147 -10.05 0.80 -3.39
CA ALA A 147 -9.34 1.90 -2.79
C ALA A 147 -10.26 2.63 -1.85
N THR A 148 -9.73 3.08 -0.72
CA THR A 148 -10.46 3.89 0.26
C THR A 148 -9.57 5.02 0.72
N VAL A 149 -10.07 6.25 0.74
CA VAL A 149 -9.36 7.41 1.27
C VAL A 149 -10.11 8.01 2.43
N PHE A 150 -9.38 8.41 3.45
CA PHE A 150 -9.88 9.09 4.63
C PHE A 150 -9.14 10.41 4.82
N ALA A 151 -9.82 11.40 5.37
CA ALA A 151 -9.23 12.69 5.68
C ALA A 151 -9.72 13.19 7.05
N LYS A 152 -8.80 13.73 7.84
CA LYS A 152 -9.11 14.38 9.12
C LYS A 152 -8.08 15.45 9.45
N GLY A 153 -8.51 16.71 9.47
CA GLY A 153 -7.62 17.84 9.73
C GLY A 153 -6.56 17.98 8.62
N THR A 154 -5.28 17.90 8.97
CA THR A 154 -4.15 17.98 8.04
C THR A 154 -3.55 16.61 7.71
N LEU A 155 -4.26 15.52 8.01
CA LEU A 155 -3.84 14.15 7.71
C LEU A 155 -4.85 13.45 6.84
N GLY A 156 -4.34 12.69 5.88
CA GLY A 156 -5.08 11.74 5.08
C GLY A 156 -4.51 10.33 5.25
N ALA A 157 -5.35 9.34 4.97
CA ALA A 157 -4.92 7.97 4.80
C ALA A 157 -5.51 7.45 3.48
N ALA A 158 -4.69 6.81 2.66
CA ALA A 158 -5.13 6.11 1.47
C ALA A 158 -4.86 4.62 1.66
N VAL A 159 -5.88 3.82 1.43
CA VAL A 159 -5.82 2.36 1.50
C VAL A 159 -6.08 1.84 0.10
N THR A 160 -5.26 0.90 -0.35
CA THR A 160 -5.54 0.13 -1.55
C THR A 160 -5.42 -1.35 -1.23
N ALA A 161 -6.35 -2.14 -1.73
CA ALA A 161 -6.28 -3.58 -1.61
C ALA A 161 -6.48 -4.19 -2.99
N THR A 162 -5.51 -4.94 -3.50
CA THR A 162 -5.57 -5.51 -4.85
C THR A 162 -5.03 -6.92 -4.91
N GLY A 163 -5.66 -7.75 -5.75
CA GLY A 163 -5.24 -9.12 -6.00
C GLY A 163 -5.91 -9.71 -7.24
N PRO A 164 -5.57 -10.95 -7.61
CA PRO A 164 -6.33 -11.70 -8.60
C PRO A 164 -7.82 -11.78 -8.22
N PRO A 165 -8.77 -11.79 -9.18
CA PRO A 165 -10.20 -11.69 -8.89
C PRO A 165 -10.74 -12.68 -7.85
N ARG A 166 -10.30 -13.94 -7.90
CA ARG A 166 -10.72 -14.97 -6.94
C ARG A 166 -10.14 -14.70 -5.55
N ALA A 167 -8.82 -14.57 -5.45
CA ALA A 167 -8.13 -14.30 -4.18
C ALA A 167 -8.62 -13.01 -3.51
N TYR A 168 -8.85 -11.95 -4.28
CA TYR A 168 -9.43 -10.71 -3.77
C TYR A 168 -10.87 -10.91 -3.28
N GLY A 169 -11.70 -11.66 -4.02
CA GLY A 169 -13.07 -11.96 -3.60
C GLY A 169 -13.15 -12.64 -2.24
N ASP A 170 -12.26 -13.60 -1.99
CA ASP A 170 -12.18 -14.34 -0.72
C ASP A 170 -11.68 -13.44 0.43
N ALA A 171 -10.74 -12.53 0.15
CA ALA A 171 -10.16 -11.61 1.12
C ALA A 171 -11.00 -10.33 1.35
N ALA A 172 -11.93 -9.99 0.46
CA ALA A 172 -12.67 -8.72 0.48
C ALA A 172 -13.38 -8.44 1.82
N PRO A 173 -14.07 -9.41 2.47
CA PRO A 173 -14.69 -9.17 3.77
C PRO A 173 -13.67 -8.84 4.87
N GLN A 174 -12.49 -9.47 4.81
CA GLN A 174 -11.41 -9.25 5.78
C GLN A 174 -10.77 -7.87 5.57
N ILE A 175 -10.56 -7.48 4.31
CA ILE A 175 -10.08 -6.14 3.94
C ILE A 175 -11.06 -5.08 4.47
N GLU A 176 -12.36 -5.25 4.22
CA GLU A 176 -13.36 -4.32 4.72
C GLU A 176 -13.35 -4.23 6.25
N ALA A 177 -13.25 -5.37 6.94
CA ALA A 177 -13.15 -5.41 8.39
C ALA A 177 -11.92 -4.64 8.90
N MET A 178 -10.74 -4.81 8.29
CA MET A 178 -9.56 -4.03 8.63
C MET A 178 -9.76 -2.54 8.37
N VAL A 179 -10.31 -2.16 7.21
CA VAL A 179 -10.58 -0.75 6.86
C VAL A 179 -11.54 -0.10 7.85
N ARG A 180 -12.54 -0.84 8.36
CA ARG A 180 -13.48 -0.34 9.38
C ARG A 180 -12.82 -0.05 10.74
N THR A 181 -11.64 -0.58 10.99
CA THR A 181 -10.87 -0.30 12.23
C THR A 181 -9.98 0.93 12.13
N ILE A 182 -9.85 1.52 10.94
CA ILE A 182 -8.93 2.63 10.71
C ILE A 182 -9.31 3.84 11.55
N ARG A 183 -8.29 4.38 12.22
CA ARG A 183 -8.38 5.59 13.02
C ARG A 183 -7.32 6.57 12.58
N ILE A 184 -7.71 7.85 12.53
CA ILE A 184 -6.78 8.97 12.43
C ILE A 184 -6.91 9.78 13.72
N THR A 185 -5.85 9.76 14.50
CA THR A 185 -5.64 10.67 15.62
C THR A 185 -5.02 11.92 15.02
N ALA A 186 -5.73 13.05 15.12
CA ALA A 186 -5.28 14.32 14.53
C ALA A 186 -3.88 14.67 15.06
N PRO A 187 -3.01 15.31 14.26
CA PRO A 187 -1.83 15.90 14.83
C PRO A 187 -2.30 17.01 15.77
N TRP A 188 -1.75 16.99 16.97
CA TRP A 188 -1.94 17.97 18.03
C TRP A 188 -1.76 19.39 17.46
N ARG A 189 -2.59 20.33 17.94
CA ARG A 189 -2.46 21.77 17.63
C ARG A 189 -1.11 22.31 18.06
#